data_AF-A0A0C9V4F8-F1
#
_entry.id   AF-A0A0C9V4F8-F1
#
_cell.length_a   1.000
_cell.length_b   1.000
_cell.length_c   1.000
_cell.angle_alpha   90.00
_cell.angle_beta   90.00
_cell.angle_gamma   90.00
#
_symmetry.space_group_name_H-M   'P 1'
#
loop_
_entity.id
_entity.type
_entity.pdbx_description
1 polymer ?
#
loop_
_entity_poly.entity_id
_entity_poly.type
_entity_poly.pdbx_seq_one_letter_code
_entity_poly.pdbx_strand_id
1 'polypeptide(L)'
;VPPLNSANPGPNSLHIKIKIPAGYQMPDFPEESDIDSEDDAPGTNPRSFCPSVYRESIIQMMEQHLCAHPLIPGYSAKTKEGIRVWAVKEMYSFCIKYNLRACWAYLWGNWYRKSRWEPWARAECNEILRLKTTMICESHWHHLKHDFLHHFHKPRVNLLIWIIMTKLIPTYYHKL
;
A
#
# COMPACT_ATOMS: atom_id res chain seq x y z
N VAL A 1 -22.25 -48.44 5.67
CA VAL A 1 -22.20 -47.34 6.65
C VAL A 1 -21.78 -46.08 5.89
N PRO A 2 -22.61 -45.03 5.84
CA PRO A 2 -22.27 -43.80 5.13
C PRO A 2 -21.22 -42.98 5.92
N PRO A 3 -20.42 -42.11 5.28
CA PRO A 3 -19.46 -41.27 5.99
C PRO A 3 -20.16 -40.11 6.72
N LEU A 4 -19.73 -39.84 7.94
CA LEU A 4 -20.16 -38.69 8.74
C LEU A 4 -19.66 -37.38 8.10
N ASN A 5 -20.61 -36.49 7.85
CA ASN A 5 -20.37 -35.09 7.51
C ASN A 5 -20.59 -34.25 8.78
N SER A 6 -19.59 -33.50 9.25
CA SER A 6 -19.80 -32.43 10.22
C SER A 6 -18.65 -31.41 10.22
N ALA A 7 -18.55 -30.62 9.15
CA ALA A 7 -17.94 -29.30 9.25
C ALA A 7 -18.94 -28.36 9.95
N ASN A 8 -18.85 -28.24 11.27
CA ASN A 8 -19.57 -27.22 12.02
C ASN A 8 -19.00 -25.83 11.69
N PRO A 9 -19.77 -24.89 11.11
CA PRO A 9 -19.35 -23.51 11.02
C PRO A 9 -19.57 -22.85 12.38
N GLY A 10 -18.51 -22.21 12.91
CA GLY A 10 -18.63 -21.39 14.12
C GLY A 10 -19.65 -20.25 13.96
N PRO A 11 -20.08 -19.61 15.06
CA PRO A 11 -21.28 -18.77 15.15
C PRO A 11 -21.29 -17.47 14.32
N ASN A 12 -20.30 -17.24 13.46
CA ASN A 12 -20.15 -16.01 12.66
C ASN A 12 -20.08 -16.24 11.13
N SER A 13 -20.45 -17.42 10.61
CA SER A 13 -20.53 -17.62 9.17
C SER A 13 -21.87 -17.10 8.62
N LEU A 14 -21.87 -15.89 8.05
CA LEU A 14 -23.00 -15.40 7.27
C LEU A 14 -22.97 -16.09 5.89
N HIS A 15 -23.89 -17.04 5.70
CA HIS A 15 -24.06 -17.78 4.46
C HIS A 15 -24.73 -16.88 3.41
N ILE A 16 -23.96 -16.05 2.71
CA ILE A 16 -24.48 -15.20 1.63
C ILE A 16 -24.79 -16.09 0.42
N LYS A 17 -26.07 -16.41 0.21
CA LYS A 17 -26.55 -17.04 -1.03
C LYS A 17 -26.79 -15.94 -2.07
N ILE A 18 -25.80 -15.72 -2.95
CA ILE A 18 -25.99 -14.88 -4.14
C ILE A 18 -26.92 -15.65 -5.09
N LYS A 19 -28.14 -15.15 -5.28
CA LYS A 19 -29.06 -15.66 -6.30
C LYS A 19 -28.72 -14.96 -7.62
N ILE A 20 -28.14 -15.71 -8.57
CA ILE A 20 -27.96 -15.24 -9.93
C ILE A 20 -29.36 -15.21 -10.59
N PRO A 21 -29.80 -14.09 -11.20
CA PRO A 21 -31.08 -14.01 -11.89
C PRO A 21 -31.18 -15.02 -13.04
N ALA A 22 -32.32 -15.69 -13.16
CA ALA A 22 -32.59 -16.56 -14.30
C ALA A 22 -32.61 -15.71 -15.59
N GLY A 23 -31.65 -15.93 -16.48
CA GLY A 23 -31.50 -15.20 -17.74
C GLY A 23 -30.15 -14.51 -17.96
N TYR A 24 -29.21 -14.60 -17.00
CA TYR A 24 -27.84 -14.12 -17.23
C TYR A 24 -27.07 -15.13 -18.13
N GLN A 25 -26.81 -14.75 -19.39
CA GLN A 25 -25.85 -15.46 -20.23
C GLN A 25 -24.45 -14.90 -19.96
N MET A 26 -23.55 -15.78 -19.54
CA MET A 26 -22.14 -15.46 -19.38
C MET A 26 -21.55 -15.18 -20.78
N PRO A 27 -20.76 -14.12 -21.00
CA PRO A 27 -20.10 -13.91 -22.28
C PRO A 27 -19.15 -15.07 -22.59
N ASP A 28 -19.23 -15.62 -23.79
CA ASP A 28 -18.27 -16.63 -24.27
C ASP A 28 -16.89 -15.99 -24.37
N PHE A 29 -15.99 -16.35 -23.45
CA PHE A 29 -14.58 -16.08 -23.60
C PHE A 29 -13.98 -17.08 -24.59
N PRO A 30 -13.06 -16.66 -25.49
CA PRO A 30 -12.38 -17.60 -26.37
C PRO A 30 -11.67 -18.67 -25.54
N GLU A 31 -11.81 -19.94 -25.96
CA GLU A 31 -11.12 -21.08 -25.37
C GLU A 31 -9.62 -20.78 -25.24
N GLU A 32 -9.13 -20.73 -24.00
CA GLU A 32 -7.69 -20.69 -23.74
C GLU A 32 -7.11 -22.02 -24.23
N SER A 33 -6.22 -21.95 -25.21
CA SER A 33 -5.44 -23.09 -25.67
C SER A 33 -4.58 -23.62 -24.53
N ASP A 34 -4.80 -24.89 -24.16
CA ASP A 34 -3.93 -25.67 -23.29
C ASP A 34 -2.50 -25.70 -23.86
N ILE A 35 -1.63 -24.83 -23.33
CA ILE A 35 -0.18 -25.06 -23.38
C ILE A 35 0.15 -25.78 -22.09
N ASP A 36 -0.01 -27.10 -22.14
CA ASP A 36 0.58 -28.01 -21.18
C ASP A 36 2.09 -28.03 -21.44
N SER A 37 2.85 -27.72 -20.40
CA SER A 37 4.29 -28.00 -20.34
C SER A 37 4.58 -28.30 -18.88
N GLU A 38 4.41 -29.58 -18.59
CA GLU A 38 4.86 -30.29 -17.41
C GLU A 38 6.29 -29.87 -17.05
N ASP A 39 6.45 -29.26 -15.87
CA ASP A 39 7.73 -29.22 -15.17
C ASP A 39 7.42 -29.25 -13.66
N ASP A 40 6.75 -30.33 -13.25
CA ASP A 40 6.51 -30.67 -11.84
C ASP A 40 7.79 -31.29 -11.27
N ALA A 41 8.67 -30.43 -10.77
CA ALA A 41 9.70 -30.84 -9.82
C ALA A 41 9.06 -31.02 -8.42
N PRO A 42 9.20 -32.18 -7.75
CA PRO A 42 8.56 -32.45 -6.47
C PRO A 42 9.34 -31.74 -5.36
N GLY A 43 8.76 -30.67 -4.80
CA GLY A 43 9.33 -29.97 -3.64
C GLY A 43 8.96 -28.50 -3.48
N THR A 44 8.18 -27.92 -4.40
CA THR A 44 7.95 -26.47 -4.39
C THR A 44 6.70 -26.11 -3.59
N ASN A 45 6.92 -25.45 -2.44
CA ASN A 45 5.88 -24.80 -1.65
C ASN A 45 4.81 -24.11 -2.53
N PRO A 46 3.53 -24.10 -2.12
CA PRO A 46 2.45 -23.45 -2.87
C PRO A 46 2.91 -22.05 -3.30
N ARG A 47 2.82 -21.75 -4.62
CA ARG A 47 3.33 -20.54 -5.28
C ARG A 47 3.18 -19.32 -4.38
N SER A 48 4.22 -19.03 -3.60
CA SER A 48 4.11 -18.01 -2.56
C SER A 48 4.14 -16.64 -3.22
N PHE A 49 3.12 -15.83 -2.96
CA PHE A 49 2.94 -14.51 -3.58
C PHE A 49 4.19 -13.62 -3.49
N CYS A 50 4.84 -13.63 -2.32
CA CYS A 50 6.13 -13.01 -2.09
C CYS A 50 6.88 -13.81 -1.01
N PRO A 51 7.88 -14.62 -1.39
CA PRO A 51 8.74 -15.35 -0.47
C PRO A 51 9.39 -14.40 0.55
N SER A 52 9.53 -14.83 1.80
CA SER A 52 10.13 -14.02 2.88
C SER A 52 11.52 -13.50 2.51
N VAL A 53 12.30 -14.29 1.77
CA VAL A 53 13.67 -13.97 1.32
C VAL A 53 13.76 -12.64 0.55
N TYR A 54 12.74 -12.29 -0.23
CA TYR A 54 12.79 -11.10 -1.09
C TYR A 54 12.09 -9.88 -0.49
N ARG A 55 11.39 -10.01 0.63
CA ARG A 55 10.58 -8.93 1.22
C ARG A 55 11.43 -7.74 1.61
N GLU A 56 12.53 -7.97 2.30
CA GLU A 56 13.43 -6.91 2.74
C GLU A 56 14.03 -6.15 1.56
N SER A 57 14.49 -6.86 0.54
CA SER A 57 15.02 -6.24 -0.68
C SER A 57 13.97 -5.41 -1.41
N ILE A 58 12.73 -5.91 -1.50
CA ILE A 58 11.62 -5.16 -2.13
C ILE A 58 11.29 -3.90 -1.33
N ILE A 59 11.21 -4.00 0.00
CA ILE A 59 10.95 -2.85 0.88
C ILE A 59 12.05 -1.81 0.73
N GLN A 60 13.33 -2.22 0.75
CA GLN A 60 14.45 -1.31 0.59
C GLN A 60 14.41 -0.58 -0.77
N MET A 61 14.12 -1.28 -1.86
CA MET A 61 13.94 -0.65 -3.17
C MET A 61 12.76 0.32 -3.16
N MET A 62 11.62 -0.06 -2.56
CA MET A 62 10.46 0.83 -2.44
C MET A 62 10.76 2.09 -1.65
N GLU A 63 11.52 2.00 -0.56
CA GLU A 63 11.94 3.16 0.23
C GLU A 63 12.85 4.09 -0.57
N GLN A 64 13.78 3.52 -1.35
CA GLN A 64 14.64 4.29 -2.25
C GLN A 64 13.83 5.01 -3.33
N HIS A 65 12.90 4.32 -3.98
CA HIS A 65 12.03 4.90 -5.00
C HIS A 65 11.11 6.00 -4.43
N LEU A 66 10.57 5.78 -3.22
CA LEU A 66 9.75 6.76 -2.51
C LEU A 66 10.54 8.04 -2.20
N CYS A 67 11.81 7.89 -1.80
CA CYS A 67 12.66 9.00 -1.38
C CYS A 67 13.39 9.70 -2.54
N ALA A 68 13.39 9.10 -3.73
CA ALA A 68 14.03 9.68 -4.91
C ALA A 68 13.37 11.03 -5.28
N HIS A 69 14.21 12.02 -5.58
CA HIS A 69 13.76 13.37 -5.86
C HIS A 69 14.76 14.07 -6.81
N PRO A 70 14.31 14.87 -7.80
CA PRO A 70 15.20 15.53 -8.77
C PRO A 70 16.31 16.39 -8.14
N LEU A 71 16.01 17.05 -7.03
CA LEU A 71 16.95 17.90 -6.29
C LEU A 71 17.95 17.14 -5.39
N ILE A 72 17.76 15.84 -5.15
CA ILE A 72 18.68 15.04 -4.33
C ILE A 72 19.70 14.37 -5.27
N PRO A 73 20.98 14.76 -5.23
CA PRO A 73 22.00 14.10 -6.03
C PRO A 73 22.16 12.64 -5.58
N GLY A 74 22.16 11.70 -6.52
CA GLY A 74 22.26 10.27 -6.21
C GLY A 74 22.09 9.36 -7.43
N TYR A 75 21.64 8.13 -7.19
CA TYR A 75 21.51 7.07 -8.20
C TYR A 75 20.29 7.22 -9.13
N SER A 76 19.38 8.15 -8.82
CA SER A 76 18.15 8.35 -9.57
C SER A 76 18.33 9.27 -10.77
N ALA A 77 17.41 9.20 -11.73
CA ALA A 77 17.41 10.10 -12.88
C ALA A 77 17.19 11.57 -12.47
N LYS A 78 17.57 12.50 -13.37
CA LYS A 78 17.53 13.95 -13.11
C LYS A 78 16.13 14.57 -13.18
N THR A 79 15.18 13.93 -13.86
CA THR A 79 13.81 14.43 -14.05
C THR A 79 12.81 13.56 -13.31
N LYS A 80 11.66 14.14 -12.92
CA LYS A 80 10.58 13.39 -12.26
C LYS A 80 10.10 12.19 -13.08
N GLU A 81 9.91 12.34 -14.39
CA GLU A 81 9.51 11.22 -15.25
C GLU A 81 10.63 10.17 -15.34
N GLY A 82 11.87 10.62 -15.38
CA GLY A 82 13.04 9.74 -15.39
C GLY A 82 13.12 8.89 -14.13
N ILE A 83 12.84 9.47 -12.96
CA ILE A 83 12.85 8.76 -11.68
C ILE A 83 11.81 7.65 -11.68
N ARG A 84 10.59 7.94 -12.17
CA ARG A 84 9.54 6.92 -12.31
C ARG A 84 9.96 5.78 -13.22
N VAL A 85 10.48 6.10 -14.41
CA VAL A 85 10.91 5.08 -15.39
C VAL A 85 12.03 4.22 -14.83
N TRP A 86 13.01 4.84 -14.17
CA TRP A 86 14.11 4.14 -13.49
C TRP A 86 13.58 3.18 -12.41
N ALA A 87 12.75 3.67 -11.49
CA ALA A 87 12.19 2.89 -10.38
C ALA A 87 11.31 1.72 -10.87
N VAL A 88 10.49 1.96 -11.90
CA VAL A 88 9.66 0.92 -12.54
C VAL A 88 10.56 -0.15 -13.16
N LYS A 89 11.59 0.25 -13.91
CA LYS A 89 12.49 -0.67 -14.59
C LYS A 89 13.28 -1.51 -13.60
N GLU A 90 13.77 -0.91 -12.53
CA GLU A 90 14.51 -1.61 -11.48
C GLU A 90 13.64 -2.66 -10.79
N MET A 91 12.47 -2.27 -10.28
CA MET A 91 11.55 -3.18 -9.60
C MET A 91 11.05 -4.29 -10.54
N TYR A 92 10.70 -3.96 -11.79
CA TYR A 92 10.28 -4.95 -12.78
C TYR A 92 11.39 -5.96 -13.09
N SER A 93 12.62 -5.49 -13.31
CA SER A 93 13.77 -6.36 -13.59
C SER A 93 14.05 -7.30 -12.42
N PHE A 94 13.94 -6.80 -11.19
CA PHE A 94 14.06 -7.62 -9.99
C PHE A 94 12.97 -8.70 -9.93
N CYS A 95 11.70 -8.34 -10.11
CA CYS A 95 10.60 -9.30 -10.07
C CYS A 95 10.69 -10.35 -11.17
N ILE A 96 11.13 -10.00 -12.38
CA ILE A 96 11.33 -10.96 -13.48
C ILE A 96 12.47 -11.92 -13.14
N LYS A 97 13.60 -11.42 -12.65
CA LYS A 97 14.78 -12.24 -12.30
C LYS A 97 14.46 -13.34 -11.30
N TYR A 98 13.59 -13.06 -10.33
CA TYR A 98 13.21 -14.01 -9.27
C TYR A 98 11.84 -14.66 -9.48
N ASN A 99 11.26 -14.53 -10.69
CA ASN A 99 9.95 -15.08 -11.07
C ASN A 99 8.78 -14.63 -10.16
N LEU A 100 8.82 -13.41 -9.65
CA LEU A 100 7.84 -12.81 -8.74
C LEU A 100 6.72 -12.07 -9.48
N ARG A 101 6.09 -12.73 -10.46
CA ARG A 101 5.08 -12.10 -11.35
C ARG A 101 3.87 -11.57 -10.59
N ALA A 102 3.36 -12.34 -9.62
CA ALA A 102 2.22 -11.94 -8.79
C ALA A 102 2.56 -10.74 -7.89
N CYS A 103 3.76 -10.72 -7.31
CA CYS A 103 4.24 -9.58 -6.53
C CYS A 103 4.35 -8.31 -7.40
N TRP A 104 4.89 -8.42 -8.61
CA TRP A 104 4.94 -7.30 -9.55
C TRP A 104 3.56 -6.75 -9.90
N ALA A 105 2.59 -7.63 -10.21
CA ALA A 105 1.23 -7.20 -10.52
C ALA A 105 0.61 -6.38 -9.37
N TYR A 106 0.83 -6.81 -8.13
CA TYR A 106 0.41 -6.07 -6.94
C TYR A 106 1.14 -4.74 -6.76
N LEU A 107 2.47 -4.73 -6.90
CA LEU A 107 3.28 -3.50 -6.78
C LEU A 107 2.87 -2.48 -7.85
N TRP A 108 2.68 -2.93 -9.08
CA TRP A 108 2.21 -2.13 -10.20
C TRP A 108 0.84 -1.51 -9.93
N GLY A 109 -0.13 -2.31 -9.49
CA GLY A 109 -1.49 -1.85 -9.22
C GLY A 109 -1.60 -0.80 -8.11
N ASN A 110 -0.69 -0.84 -7.14
CA ASN A 110 -0.75 0.01 -5.95
C ASN A 110 0.16 1.24 -5.99
N TRP A 111 1.38 1.14 -6.55
CA TRP A 111 2.39 2.21 -6.44
C TRP A 111 3.00 2.63 -7.78
N TYR A 112 3.36 1.70 -8.65
CA TYR A 112 4.15 2.01 -9.85
C TYR A 112 3.34 2.44 -11.08
N ARG A 113 2.01 2.21 -11.08
CA ARG A 113 1.11 2.76 -12.10
C ARG A 113 1.10 4.28 -12.03
N LYS A 114 1.14 4.96 -13.18
CA LYS A 114 1.23 6.45 -13.26
C LYS A 114 0.23 7.18 -12.35
N SER A 115 -1.05 6.78 -12.36
CA SER A 115 -2.09 7.40 -11.54
C SER A 115 -1.93 7.19 -10.02
N ARG A 116 -1.13 6.20 -9.60
CA ARG A 116 -0.82 5.91 -8.19
C ARG A 116 0.55 6.42 -7.78
N TRP A 117 1.45 6.58 -8.74
CA TRP A 117 2.77 7.13 -8.54
C TRP A 117 2.73 8.56 -8.01
N GLU A 118 1.89 9.40 -8.62
CA GLU A 118 1.75 10.84 -8.28
C GLU A 118 1.56 11.12 -6.78
N PRO A 119 0.59 10.50 -6.08
CA PRO A 119 0.41 10.70 -4.65
C PRO A 119 1.43 9.93 -3.78
N TRP A 120 2.15 8.97 -4.34
CA TRP A 120 3.08 8.13 -3.59
C TRP A 120 4.50 8.69 -3.58
N ALA A 121 5.04 9.06 -4.74
CA ALA A 121 6.44 9.39 -4.91
C ALA A 121 6.75 10.85 -4.52
N ARG A 122 7.85 11.06 -3.80
CA ARG A 122 8.30 12.42 -3.48
C ARG A 122 8.79 13.19 -4.69
N ALA A 123 9.23 12.49 -5.75
CA ALA A 123 9.70 13.11 -6.99
C ALA A 123 8.68 14.02 -7.68
N GLU A 124 7.39 13.88 -7.37
CA GLU A 124 6.30 14.70 -7.92
C GLU A 124 6.04 15.97 -7.08
N CYS A 125 6.62 16.06 -5.88
CA CYS A 125 6.67 17.31 -5.13
C CYS A 125 7.76 18.22 -5.71
N ASN A 126 7.47 19.50 -5.88
CA ASN A 126 8.48 20.47 -6.36
C ASN A 126 9.53 20.81 -5.27
N GLU A 127 9.18 20.61 -4.00
CA GLU A 127 9.99 20.99 -2.85
C GLU A 127 10.37 19.76 -2.01
N ILE A 128 11.62 19.73 -1.52
CA ILE A 128 12.02 18.74 -0.53
C ILE A 128 11.50 19.20 0.83
N LEU A 129 10.57 18.43 1.40
CA LEU A 129 10.16 18.57 2.79
C LEU A 129 11.38 18.35 3.71
N ARG A 130 11.98 19.44 4.23
CA ARG A 130 13.14 19.40 5.14
C ARG A 130 12.84 18.71 6.47
N LEU A 131 11.57 18.65 6.86
CA LEU A 131 11.10 17.98 8.06
C LEU A 131 10.27 16.77 7.63
N LYS A 132 10.60 15.58 8.17
CA LYS A 132 9.66 14.45 8.10
C LYS A 132 8.36 14.93 8.72
N THR A 133 7.27 14.88 7.97
CA THR A 133 5.92 15.26 8.43
C THR A 133 5.56 14.58 9.74
N THR A 134 6.11 13.39 10.01
CA THR A 134 5.97 12.69 11.28
C THR A 134 6.48 13.51 12.48
N MET A 135 7.61 14.21 12.41
CA MET A 135 8.12 15.00 13.55
C MET A 135 7.25 16.22 13.84
N ILE A 136 6.84 16.96 12.81
CA ILE A 136 5.96 18.13 12.98
C ILE A 136 4.61 17.68 13.51
N CYS A 137 4.03 16.63 12.92
CA CYS A 137 2.77 16.07 13.38
C CYS A 137 2.90 15.53 14.81
N GLU A 138 3.94 14.77 15.14
CA GLU A 138 4.19 14.24 16.49
C GLU A 138 4.34 15.35 17.52
N SER A 139 5.13 16.38 17.21
CA SER A 139 5.30 17.55 18.09
C SER A 139 3.96 18.29 18.29
N HIS A 140 3.20 18.50 17.22
CA HIS A 140 1.88 19.11 17.28
C HIS A 140 0.91 18.29 18.13
N TRP A 141 0.86 16.97 17.92
CA TRP A 141 0.03 16.06 18.71
C TRP A 141 0.50 15.93 20.16
N HIS A 142 1.80 16.03 20.42
CA HIS A 142 2.35 16.07 21.77
C HIS A 142 1.86 17.30 22.52
N HIS A 143 1.99 18.49 21.92
CA HIS A 143 1.51 19.74 22.49
C HIS A 143 0.00 19.70 22.73
N LEU A 144 -0.78 19.23 21.76
CA LEU A 144 -2.23 19.11 21.88
C LEU A 144 -2.65 18.17 23.01
N LYS A 145 -1.98 17.01 23.13
CA LYS A 145 -2.26 16.02 24.17
C LYS A 145 -1.92 16.55 25.55
N HIS A 146 -0.72 17.10 25.70
CA HIS A 146 -0.20 17.55 26.98
C HIS A 146 -0.95 18.79 27.49
N ASP A 147 -1.16 19.79 26.63
CA ASP A 147 -1.65 21.09 27.10
C ASP A 147 -3.17 21.17 27.15
N PHE A 148 -3.88 20.47 26.25
CA PHE A 148 -5.33 20.59 26.14
C PHE A 148 -6.10 19.31 26.49
N LEU A 149 -5.52 18.12 26.28
CA LEU A 149 -6.23 16.85 26.44
C LEU A 149 -5.81 16.03 27.68
N HIS A 150 -4.93 16.55 28.54
CA HIS A 150 -4.42 15.79 29.70
C HIS A 150 -5.52 15.39 30.69
N HIS A 151 -6.59 16.20 30.81
CA HIS A 151 -7.74 15.89 31.66
C HIS A 151 -8.78 14.96 31.01
N PHE A 152 -8.69 14.72 29.69
CA PHE A 152 -9.69 13.96 28.96
C PHE A 152 -9.17 12.56 28.63
N HIS A 153 -9.67 11.56 29.35
CA HIS A 153 -9.48 10.17 28.93
C HIS A 153 -10.40 9.87 27.73
N LYS A 154 -9.79 9.61 26.56
CA LYS A 154 -10.49 9.30 25.29
C LYS A 154 -11.47 10.42 24.85
N PRO A 155 -10.97 11.61 24.49
CA PRO A 155 -11.81 12.70 24.02
C PRO A 155 -12.57 12.28 22.75
N ARG A 156 -13.86 12.64 22.67
CA ARG A 156 -14.66 12.47 21.44
C ARG A 156 -14.09 13.38 20.34
N VAL A 157 -14.18 12.95 19.08
CA VAL A 157 -13.67 13.71 17.92
C VAL A 157 -14.23 15.14 17.86
N ASN A 158 -15.51 15.33 18.20
CA ASN A 158 -16.11 16.68 18.22
C ASN A 158 -15.45 17.61 19.24
N LEU A 159 -15.08 17.09 20.42
CA LEU A 159 -14.38 17.87 21.44
C LEU A 159 -12.96 18.24 20.96
N LEU A 160 -12.28 17.29 20.31
CA LEU A 160 -10.97 17.53 19.73
C LEU A 160 -11.02 18.66 18.68
N ILE A 161 -11.98 18.60 17.75
CA ILE A 161 -12.17 19.62 16.72
C ILE A 161 -12.46 20.98 17.36
N TRP A 162 -13.33 21.02 18.37
CA TRP A 162 -13.65 22.26 19.08
C TRP A 162 -12.41 22.86 19.78
N ILE A 163 -11.59 22.04 20.43
CA ILE A 163 -10.34 22.47 21.07
C ILE A 163 -9.36 23.03 20.04
N ILE A 164 -9.19 22.34 18.91
CA ILE A 164 -8.29 22.80 17.84
C ILE A 164 -8.77 24.16 17.31
N MET A 165 -10.05 24.29 16.98
CA MET A 165 -10.60 25.53 16.40
C MET A 165 -10.61 26.70 17.39
N THR A 166 -10.97 26.45 18.64
CA THR A 166 -11.26 27.51 19.61
C THR A 166 -10.06 27.89 20.46
N LYS A 167 -9.14 26.95 20.70
CA LYS A 167 -8.02 27.15 21.64
C LYS A 167 -6.68 27.15 20.94
N LEU A 168 -6.42 26.15 20.10
CA LEU A 168 -5.11 25.91 19.49
C LEU A 168 -4.80 26.88 18.33
N ILE A 169 -5.74 27.03 17.40
CA ILE A 169 -5.57 27.89 16.21
C ILE A 169 -5.30 29.36 16.59
N PRO A 170 -6.05 29.99 17.52
CA PRO A 170 -5.76 31.36 17.94
C PRO A 170 -4.37 31.54 18.56
N THR A 171 -3.83 30.51 19.22
CA THR A 171 -2.48 30.59 19.83
C THR A 171 -1.40 30.69 18.76
N TYR A 172 -1.61 30.08 17.58
CA TYR A 172 -0.70 30.19 16.46
C TYR A 172 -0.78 31.55 15.78
N TYR A 173 -2.00 32.07 15.56
CA TYR A 173 -2.19 33.39 14.95
C TYR A 173 -1.61 34.54 15.78
N HIS A 174 -1.59 34.45 17.11
CA HIS A 174 -0.99 35.49 17.96
C HIS A 174 0.55 35.44 17.98
N LYS A 175 1.17 34.33 17.53
CA LYS A 175 2.63 34.16 17.51
C LYS A 175 3.25 34.43 16.12
N LEU A 176 2.42 34.63 15.11
CA LEU A 176 2.77 35.08 13.76
C LEU A 176 2.78 36.60 13.70
#